data_AF-A0A4Q0YGV6-F1
#
_entry.id   AF-A0A4Q0YGV6-F1
#
_cell.length_a   1.000
_cell.length_b   1.000
_cell.length_c   1.000
_cell.angle_alpha   90.00
_cell.angle_beta   90.00
_cell.angle_gamma   90.00
#
_symmetry.space_group_name_H-M   'P 1'
#
loop_
_entity.id
_entity.type
_entity.pdbx_description
1 polymer ?
#
loop_
_entity_poly.entity_id
_entity_poly.type
_entity_poly.pdbx_seq_one_letter_code
_entity_poly.pdbx_strand_id
1 'polypeptide(L)'
;MQNLWNHEKASSLKTDLEFRVYSSNLLGNSDELVLHGGGNTSVKSLVDGEDILYVKGSGWDLVSIKEEGFAPVKLEVLKQMAKLETLSDSDMVSQQKAAMIDKSAPNPSVEAILHAIIPYKFVDHTHADAVVTISNSKTGIENIKKIFPNFLIVPYVMPGFILAKKIYEMSKDINWETCEGIILHNHGIFTFDNDAKKSYDKMIAAVSLAEKFLEENTSLKIEKFMPRAEIDLEELQKILSQEKGYEVSLKINQSALSLHYASQNNLNAFATRGVLTPEHIIRTKREPLILEDKNIQNAIDRYKNSYKQYFNSFAKDEIMLNPSPNWIVVKNYGTISIGKTEKEANIIDDIITHTMKAVLQADKLGGYESISLKDSFEMEYWELEQAKLKK
;
A
#
# COMPACT_ATOMS: atom_id res chain seq x y z
N MET A 1 -18.26 5.60 2.28
CA MET A 1 -17.33 6.60 1.73
C MET A 1 -18.09 7.62 0.90
N GLN A 2 -17.69 8.89 0.91
CA GLN A 2 -18.35 9.94 0.11
C GLN A 2 -17.86 9.90 -1.35
N ASN A 3 -18.78 10.01 -2.31
CA ASN A 3 -18.44 10.20 -3.72
C ASN A 3 -18.15 11.69 -3.98
N LEU A 4 -16.96 12.01 -4.48
CA LEU A 4 -16.48 13.38 -4.70
C LEU A 4 -16.56 13.84 -6.17
N TRP A 5 -17.26 13.08 -7.03
CA TRP A 5 -17.41 13.45 -8.43
C TRP A 5 -18.21 14.75 -8.58
N ASN A 6 -17.63 15.72 -9.29
CA ASN A 6 -18.19 17.03 -9.56
C ASN A 6 -18.53 17.14 -11.05
N HIS A 7 -19.82 17.25 -11.35
CA HIS A 7 -20.32 17.29 -12.72
C HIS A 7 -19.89 18.55 -13.49
N GLU A 8 -19.80 19.70 -12.84
CA GLU A 8 -19.38 20.95 -13.48
C GLU A 8 -17.90 20.86 -13.91
N LYS A 9 -17.02 20.41 -13.02
CA LYS A 9 -15.60 20.20 -13.35
C LYS A 9 -15.45 19.17 -14.47
N ALA A 10 -16.14 18.03 -14.36
CA ALA A 10 -16.13 16.97 -15.37
C ALA A 10 -16.61 17.46 -16.75
N SER A 11 -17.59 18.38 -16.81
CA SER A 11 -18.11 18.90 -18.08
C SER A 11 -17.11 19.74 -18.88
N SER A 12 -16.04 20.22 -18.23
CA SER A 12 -14.96 20.98 -18.87
C SER A 12 -13.86 20.10 -19.48
N LEU A 13 -13.82 18.81 -19.14
CA LEU A 13 -12.82 17.85 -19.59
C LEU A 13 -13.19 17.30 -20.97
N LYS A 14 -12.19 17.11 -21.83
CA LYS A 14 -12.35 16.77 -23.24
C LYS A 14 -11.62 15.49 -23.61
N THR A 15 -10.46 15.24 -23.01
CA THR A 15 -9.62 14.08 -23.35
C THR A 15 -9.73 12.98 -22.29
N ASP A 16 -9.44 11.75 -22.72
CA ASP A 16 -9.36 10.60 -21.84
C ASP A 16 -8.33 10.79 -20.71
N LEU A 17 -7.23 11.48 -21.00
CA LEU A 17 -6.17 11.75 -20.05
C LEU A 17 -6.59 12.82 -19.03
N GLU A 18 -7.30 13.87 -19.45
CA GLU A 18 -7.89 14.87 -18.55
C GLU A 18 -8.89 14.23 -17.59
N PHE A 19 -9.78 13.35 -18.08
CA PHE A 19 -10.67 12.56 -17.24
C PHE A 19 -9.89 11.67 -16.27
N ARG A 20 -8.78 11.08 -16.72
CA ARG A 20 -7.97 10.20 -15.88
C ARG A 20 -7.27 10.96 -14.77
N VAL A 21 -6.60 12.05 -15.06
CA VAL A 21 -6.03 12.98 -14.07
C VAL A 21 -7.09 13.34 -13.03
N TYR A 22 -8.27 13.77 -13.49
CA TYR A 22 -9.35 14.15 -12.59
C TYR A 22 -9.77 13.01 -11.65
N SER A 23 -10.08 11.83 -12.19
CA SER A 23 -10.49 10.68 -11.38
C SER A 23 -9.39 10.19 -10.43
N SER A 24 -8.12 10.27 -10.85
CA SER A 24 -6.96 9.92 -10.01
C SER A 24 -6.82 10.87 -8.83
N ASN A 25 -7.01 12.18 -9.04
CA ASN A 25 -7.00 13.14 -7.93
C ASN A 25 -8.17 12.90 -6.97
N LEU A 26 -9.35 12.50 -7.45
CA LEU A 26 -10.46 12.16 -6.57
C LEU A 26 -10.14 10.96 -5.66
N LEU A 27 -9.51 9.91 -6.20
CA LEU A 27 -9.05 8.76 -5.42
C LEU A 27 -7.96 9.15 -4.42
N GLY A 28 -6.99 9.96 -4.86
CA GLY A 28 -5.88 10.41 -4.03
C GLY A 28 -6.26 11.41 -2.94
N ASN A 29 -7.43 12.05 -3.00
CA ASN A 29 -7.93 12.93 -1.95
C ASN A 29 -8.45 12.18 -0.71
N SER A 30 -8.45 10.85 -0.73
CA SER A 30 -8.86 10.02 0.40
C SER A 30 -7.71 9.11 0.82
N ASP A 31 -7.14 9.38 2.01
CA ASP A 31 -6.07 8.55 2.59
C ASP A 31 -6.55 7.13 2.90
N GLU A 32 -7.87 6.91 3.09
CA GLU A 32 -8.47 5.57 3.25
C GLU A 32 -8.49 4.76 1.94
N LEU A 33 -8.22 5.39 0.78
CA LEU A 33 -8.07 4.71 -0.51
C LEU A 33 -6.59 4.60 -0.91
N VAL A 34 -5.87 5.72 -0.84
CA VAL A 34 -4.52 5.85 -1.36
C VAL A 34 -3.65 6.54 -0.32
N LEU A 35 -2.83 5.76 0.37
CA LEU A 35 -1.91 6.27 1.37
C LEU A 35 -0.45 6.18 0.89
N HIS A 36 0.24 7.34 0.91
CA HIS A 36 1.69 7.50 0.72
C HIS A 36 2.32 6.60 -0.36
N GLY A 37 2.17 7.00 -1.64
CA GLY A 37 2.80 6.30 -2.77
C GLY A 37 2.10 5.02 -3.23
N GLY A 38 1.12 4.52 -2.47
CA GLY A 38 0.26 3.39 -2.85
C GLY A 38 -0.67 3.70 -4.03
N GLY A 39 -1.34 2.67 -4.56
CA GLY A 39 -2.31 2.76 -5.63
C GLY A 39 -1.78 3.26 -6.99
N ASN A 40 -2.48 2.92 -8.06
CA ASN A 40 -2.18 3.39 -9.40
C ASN A 40 -3.42 3.37 -10.29
N THR A 41 -3.36 4.13 -11.38
CA THR A 41 -4.50 4.32 -12.28
C THR A 41 -3.98 4.35 -13.70
N SER A 42 -4.81 3.91 -14.64
CA SER A 42 -4.50 4.01 -16.06
C SER A 42 -5.69 4.39 -16.91
N VAL A 43 -5.40 4.87 -18.13
CA VAL A 43 -6.37 4.99 -19.22
C VAL A 43 -5.79 4.47 -20.52
N LYS A 44 -6.58 3.75 -21.30
CA LYS A 44 -6.26 3.30 -22.66
C LYS A 44 -6.79 4.31 -23.67
N SER A 45 -5.97 4.73 -24.61
CA SER A 45 -6.32 5.72 -25.64
C SER A 45 -5.66 5.37 -26.98
N LEU A 46 -6.23 5.85 -28.08
CA LEU A 46 -5.69 5.69 -29.42
C LEU A 46 -4.86 6.92 -29.79
N VAL A 47 -3.58 6.74 -30.09
CA VAL A 47 -2.65 7.81 -30.48
C VAL A 47 -2.04 7.42 -31.82
N ASP A 48 -2.30 8.22 -32.87
CA ASP A 48 -1.80 7.98 -34.23
C ASP A 48 -2.06 6.55 -34.77
N GLY A 49 -3.19 5.96 -34.37
CA GLY A 49 -3.60 4.61 -34.78
C GLY A 49 -3.00 3.48 -33.95
N GLU A 50 -2.25 3.77 -32.88
CA GLU A 50 -1.69 2.80 -31.94
C GLU A 50 -2.39 2.89 -30.57
N ASP A 51 -2.74 1.74 -29.99
CA ASP A 51 -3.31 1.68 -28.64
C ASP A 51 -2.22 1.93 -27.59
N ILE A 52 -2.40 2.99 -26.80
CA ILE A 52 -1.47 3.43 -25.75
C ILE A 52 -2.15 3.31 -24.39
N LEU A 53 -1.44 2.71 -23.44
CA LEU A 53 -1.76 2.76 -22.02
C LEU A 53 -1.03 3.94 -21.39
N TYR A 54 -1.79 4.93 -20.90
CA TYR A 54 -1.29 5.96 -20.00
C TYR A 54 -1.45 5.43 -18.57
N VAL A 55 -0.36 5.14 -17.88
CA VAL A 55 -0.36 4.57 -16.53
C VAL A 55 0.46 5.42 -15.56
N LYS A 56 0.02 5.54 -14.30
CA LYS A 56 0.76 6.27 -13.24
C LYS A 56 2.25 5.93 -13.29
N GLY A 57 3.07 6.97 -13.37
CA GLY A 57 4.52 6.89 -13.30
C GLY A 57 5.05 6.83 -11.88
N SER A 58 6.19 6.15 -11.71
CA SER A 58 6.90 6.04 -10.43
C SER A 58 7.35 7.41 -9.91
N GLY A 59 7.00 7.72 -8.65
CA GLY A 59 7.36 8.98 -7.98
C GLY A 59 6.28 10.06 -8.00
N TRP A 60 5.11 9.79 -8.58
CA TRP A 60 3.96 10.69 -8.54
C TRP A 60 2.92 10.23 -7.52
N ASP A 61 2.32 11.17 -6.80
CA ASP A 61 1.17 10.91 -5.92
C ASP A 61 -0.14 11.18 -6.67
N LEU A 62 -1.14 10.28 -6.51
CA LEU A 62 -2.42 10.40 -7.23
C LEU A 62 -3.17 11.68 -6.86
N VAL A 63 -3.04 12.17 -5.61
CA VAL A 63 -3.70 13.39 -5.13
C VAL A 63 -3.33 14.63 -5.95
N SER A 64 -2.10 14.66 -6.48
CA SER A 64 -1.55 15.80 -7.23
C SER A 64 -1.05 15.43 -8.62
N ILE A 65 -1.40 14.25 -9.13
CA ILE A 65 -0.95 13.78 -10.45
C ILE A 65 -1.48 14.71 -11.54
N LYS A 66 -0.65 14.91 -12.56
CA LYS A 66 -0.97 15.64 -13.79
C LYS A 66 -0.74 14.74 -15.00
N GLU A 67 -1.02 15.22 -16.20
CA GLU A 67 -0.84 14.44 -17.43
C GLU A 67 0.60 13.90 -17.56
N GLU A 68 1.59 14.71 -17.20
CA GLU A 68 3.02 14.34 -17.22
C GLU A 68 3.38 13.24 -16.21
N GLY A 69 2.48 12.97 -15.25
CA GLY A 69 2.59 11.88 -14.31
C GLY A 69 2.20 10.52 -14.89
N PHE A 70 1.67 10.46 -16.13
CA PHE A 70 1.31 9.20 -16.79
C PHE A 70 2.33 8.81 -17.86
N ALA A 71 2.91 7.62 -17.71
CA ALA A 71 3.80 7.02 -18.69
C ALA A 71 2.98 6.47 -19.87
N PRO A 72 3.24 6.89 -21.13
CA PRO A 72 2.50 6.42 -22.29
C PRO A 72 3.19 5.21 -22.92
N VAL A 73 2.66 4.00 -22.66
CA VAL A 73 3.27 2.72 -23.06
C VAL A 73 2.42 2.02 -24.11
N LYS A 74 3.05 1.45 -25.15
CA LYS A 74 2.35 0.64 -26.17
C LYS A 74 1.59 -0.52 -25.53
N LEU A 75 0.26 -0.52 -25.67
CA LEU A 75 -0.64 -1.46 -24.98
C LEU A 75 -0.36 -2.91 -25.40
N GLU A 76 -0.17 -3.14 -26.70
CA GLU A 76 0.07 -4.50 -27.22
C GLU A 76 1.38 -5.11 -26.73
N VAL A 77 2.42 -4.31 -26.48
CA VAL A 77 3.67 -4.81 -25.89
C VAL A 77 3.42 -5.30 -24.46
N LEU A 78 2.70 -4.53 -23.64
CA LEU A 78 2.34 -4.95 -22.28
C LEU A 78 1.49 -6.23 -22.26
N LYS A 79 0.53 -6.36 -23.18
CA LYS A 79 -0.26 -7.59 -23.34
C LYS A 79 0.58 -8.80 -23.77
N GLN A 80 1.59 -8.60 -24.62
CA GLN A 80 2.53 -9.66 -24.99
C GLN A 80 3.41 -10.07 -23.82
N MET A 81 3.88 -9.11 -23.01
CA MET A 81 4.65 -9.40 -21.80
C MET A 81 3.88 -10.32 -20.86
N ALA A 82 2.57 -10.10 -20.65
CA ALA A 82 1.72 -10.95 -19.81
C ALA A 82 1.67 -12.44 -20.24
N LYS A 83 2.02 -12.74 -21.50
CA LYS A 83 2.02 -14.11 -22.06
C LYS A 83 3.34 -14.85 -21.84
N LEU A 84 4.39 -14.16 -21.37
CA LEU A 84 5.68 -14.77 -21.10
C LEU A 84 5.57 -15.77 -19.94
N GLU A 85 6.41 -16.79 -19.94
CA GLU A 85 6.48 -17.73 -18.83
C GLU A 85 7.17 -17.11 -17.62
N THR A 86 8.24 -16.37 -17.85
CA THR A 86 9.05 -15.70 -16.83
C THR A 86 9.50 -14.35 -17.35
N LEU A 87 9.61 -13.37 -16.46
CA LEU A 87 10.18 -12.07 -16.75
C LEU A 87 10.81 -11.54 -15.47
N SER A 88 12.09 -11.20 -15.52
CA SER A 88 12.78 -10.58 -14.38
C SER A 88 12.30 -9.13 -14.19
N ASP A 89 12.44 -8.58 -12.99
CA ASP A 89 12.09 -7.19 -12.71
C ASP A 89 12.89 -6.20 -13.58
N SER A 90 14.18 -6.46 -13.78
CA SER A 90 15.04 -5.64 -14.65
C SER A 90 14.58 -5.68 -16.10
N ASP A 91 14.22 -6.86 -16.62
CA ASP A 91 13.73 -7.01 -17.99
C ASP A 91 12.34 -6.38 -18.14
N MET A 92 11.48 -6.53 -17.12
CA MET A 92 10.15 -5.90 -17.09
C MET A 92 10.27 -4.39 -17.22
N VAL A 93 11.07 -3.75 -16.35
CA VAL A 93 11.27 -2.29 -16.38
C VAL A 93 11.91 -1.86 -17.70
N SER A 94 12.91 -2.59 -18.20
CA SER A 94 13.58 -2.31 -19.47
C SER A 94 12.61 -2.36 -20.65
N GLN A 95 11.81 -3.42 -20.75
CA GLN A 95 10.82 -3.60 -21.82
C GLN A 95 9.69 -2.57 -21.75
N GLN A 96 9.16 -2.29 -20.55
CA GLN A 96 8.17 -1.23 -20.35
C GLN A 96 8.71 0.13 -20.82
N LYS A 97 9.95 0.46 -20.43
CA LYS A 97 10.61 1.70 -20.86
C LYS A 97 10.87 1.74 -22.36
N ALA A 98 11.28 0.62 -22.96
CA ALA A 98 11.47 0.50 -24.40
C ALA A 98 10.16 0.67 -25.18
N ALA A 99 9.02 0.28 -24.58
CA ALA A 99 7.68 0.41 -25.17
C ALA A 99 7.04 1.79 -24.99
N MET A 100 7.65 2.73 -24.26
CA MET A 100 7.12 4.09 -24.12
C MET A 100 7.20 4.88 -25.43
N ILE A 101 6.14 5.63 -25.77
CA ILE A 101 6.16 6.54 -26.94
C ILE A 101 6.80 7.91 -26.61
N ASP A 102 6.86 8.27 -25.33
CA ASP A 102 7.63 9.41 -24.83
C ASP A 102 8.66 8.91 -23.82
N LYS A 103 9.95 9.07 -24.13
CA LYS A 103 11.06 8.62 -23.25
C LYS A 103 11.37 9.59 -22.12
N SER A 104 10.84 10.80 -22.16
CA SER A 104 11.02 11.82 -21.12
C SER A 104 10.02 11.67 -19.97
N ALA A 105 8.90 10.98 -20.21
CA ALA A 105 7.90 10.66 -19.20
C ALA A 105 8.49 9.77 -18.07
N PRO A 106 7.89 9.78 -16.86
CA PRO A 106 8.35 8.95 -15.75
C PRO A 106 8.31 7.45 -16.10
N ASN A 107 9.13 6.64 -15.42
CA ASN A 107 9.03 5.18 -15.56
C ASN A 107 7.61 4.72 -15.19
N PRO A 108 6.98 3.82 -15.98
CA PRO A 108 5.64 3.32 -15.69
C PRO A 108 5.59 2.56 -14.36
N SER A 109 4.39 2.43 -13.78
CA SER A 109 4.15 1.53 -12.66
C SER A 109 4.63 0.11 -12.98
N VAL A 110 5.21 -0.57 -12.00
CA VAL A 110 5.57 -1.99 -12.09
C VAL A 110 4.35 -2.86 -12.41
N GLU A 111 3.15 -2.39 -12.10
CA GLU A 111 1.89 -3.06 -12.36
C GLU A 111 1.25 -2.70 -13.71
N ALA A 112 1.96 -2.00 -14.61
CA ALA A 112 1.42 -1.59 -15.92
C ALA A 112 0.90 -2.77 -16.76
N ILE A 113 1.51 -3.96 -16.63
CA ILE A 113 1.04 -5.17 -17.30
C ILE A 113 -0.37 -5.55 -16.83
N LEU A 114 -0.65 -5.38 -15.54
CA LEU A 114 -1.95 -5.65 -14.92
C LEU A 114 -3.04 -4.75 -15.52
N HIS A 115 -2.74 -3.45 -15.62
CA HIS A 115 -3.61 -2.48 -16.26
C HIS A 115 -3.87 -2.78 -17.74
N ALA A 116 -2.89 -3.35 -18.44
CA ALA A 116 -3.01 -3.67 -19.87
C ALA A 116 -3.92 -4.87 -20.15
N ILE A 117 -3.91 -5.89 -19.29
CA ILE A 117 -4.70 -7.12 -19.47
C ILE A 117 -6.18 -6.97 -19.10
N ILE A 118 -6.53 -5.99 -18.25
CA ILE A 118 -7.92 -5.67 -17.92
C ILE A 118 -8.59 -5.01 -19.15
N PRO A 119 -9.64 -5.59 -19.74
CA PRO A 119 -10.18 -5.20 -21.06
C PRO A 119 -11.13 -3.99 -21.00
N TYR A 120 -10.78 -2.99 -20.19
CA TYR A 120 -11.56 -1.76 -20.00
C TYR A 120 -10.69 -0.54 -20.15
N LYS A 121 -11.29 0.56 -20.61
CA LYS A 121 -10.58 1.79 -20.91
C LYS A 121 -9.92 2.40 -19.67
N PHE A 122 -10.66 2.52 -18.59
CA PHE A 122 -10.23 3.10 -17.33
C PHE A 122 -10.06 1.99 -16.29
N VAL A 123 -8.93 1.99 -15.60
CA VAL A 123 -8.61 1.02 -14.55
C VAL A 123 -8.06 1.78 -13.35
N ASP A 124 -8.67 1.54 -12.20
CA ASP A 124 -8.31 2.14 -10.92
C ASP A 124 -7.83 1.05 -9.97
N HIS A 125 -6.72 1.30 -9.27
CA HIS A 125 -6.18 0.45 -8.23
C HIS A 125 -5.91 1.26 -6.97
N THR A 126 -6.44 0.79 -5.84
CA THR A 126 -6.23 1.41 -4.53
C THR A 126 -5.89 0.34 -3.49
N HIS A 127 -5.23 0.74 -2.41
CA HIS A 127 -4.91 -0.13 -1.27
C HIS A 127 -5.90 0.20 -0.15
N ALA A 128 -7.19 0.21 -0.50
CA ALA A 128 -8.23 0.76 0.36
C ALA A 128 -8.27 0.07 1.73
N ASP A 129 -8.14 0.87 2.79
CA ASP A 129 -8.01 0.43 4.19
C ASP A 129 -9.04 -0.62 4.57
N ALA A 130 -10.30 -0.38 4.23
CA ALA A 130 -11.38 -1.29 4.60
C ALA A 130 -11.21 -2.68 3.96
N VAL A 131 -10.80 -2.72 2.69
CA VAL A 131 -10.56 -3.97 1.95
C VAL A 131 -9.33 -4.69 2.50
N VAL A 132 -8.22 -3.96 2.71
CA VAL A 132 -6.99 -4.57 3.23
C VAL A 132 -7.16 -5.01 4.69
N THR A 133 -7.95 -4.30 5.50
CA THR A 133 -8.29 -4.70 6.87
C THR A 133 -9.06 -6.02 6.91
N ILE A 134 -10.09 -6.17 6.06
CA ILE A 134 -10.86 -7.41 5.99
C ILE A 134 -9.96 -8.55 5.48
N SER A 135 -9.18 -8.31 4.43
CA SER A 135 -8.33 -9.34 3.83
C SER A 135 -7.20 -9.80 4.78
N ASN A 136 -6.60 -8.91 5.56
CA ASN A 136 -5.61 -9.24 6.60
C ASN A 136 -6.23 -9.77 7.91
N SER A 137 -7.42 -10.37 7.85
CA SER A 137 -7.99 -11.11 8.98
C SER A 137 -7.97 -12.62 8.70
N LYS A 138 -7.93 -13.44 9.75
CA LYS A 138 -7.96 -14.92 9.60
C LYS A 138 -9.20 -15.43 8.87
N THR A 139 -10.31 -14.69 8.91
CA THR A 139 -11.54 -14.98 8.17
C THR A 139 -11.65 -14.19 6.87
N GLY A 140 -10.58 -13.54 6.44
CA GLY A 140 -10.56 -12.55 5.36
C GLY A 140 -11.00 -13.10 4.02
N ILE A 141 -10.53 -14.29 3.61
CA ILE A 141 -10.95 -14.91 2.34
C ILE A 141 -12.47 -15.16 2.33
N GLU A 142 -13.03 -15.66 3.43
CA GLU A 142 -14.47 -15.95 3.55
C GLU A 142 -15.29 -14.66 3.50
N ASN A 143 -14.88 -13.64 4.26
CA ASN A 143 -15.55 -12.34 4.28
C ASN A 143 -15.47 -11.63 2.93
N ILE A 144 -14.30 -11.59 2.29
CA ILE A 144 -14.13 -11.00 0.95
C ILE A 144 -15.05 -11.70 -0.07
N LYS A 145 -15.13 -13.04 -0.07
CA LYS A 145 -16.06 -13.78 -0.95
C LYS A 145 -17.52 -13.43 -0.71
N LYS A 146 -17.90 -13.26 0.56
CA LYS A 146 -19.27 -12.88 0.95
C LYS A 146 -19.61 -11.46 0.51
N ILE A 147 -18.68 -10.52 0.66
CA ILE A 147 -18.87 -9.10 0.37
C ILE A 147 -18.83 -8.85 -1.15
N PHE A 148 -17.95 -9.54 -1.87
CA PHE A 148 -17.66 -9.31 -3.27
C PHE A 148 -17.88 -10.58 -4.13
N PRO A 149 -19.13 -11.08 -4.22
CA PRO A 149 -19.42 -12.35 -4.90
C PRO A 149 -19.11 -12.33 -6.42
N ASN A 150 -19.15 -11.15 -7.04
CA ASN A 150 -18.89 -10.95 -8.47
C ASN A 150 -17.49 -10.40 -8.77
N PHE A 151 -16.58 -10.41 -7.79
CA PHE A 151 -15.20 -9.99 -7.99
C PHE A 151 -14.31 -11.20 -8.24
N LEU A 152 -13.28 -11.01 -9.07
CA LEU A 152 -12.17 -11.94 -9.11
C LEU A 152 -11.34 -11.79 -7.83
N ILE A 153 -11.22 -12.87 -7.04
CA ILE A 153 -10.43 -12.85 -5.81
C ILE A 153 -9.11 -13.57 -6.06
N VAL A 154 -8.02 -12.81 -6.05
CA VAL A 154 -6.66 -13.28 -6.29
C VAL A 154 -5.98 -13.47 -4.94
N PRO A 155 -5.40 -14.65 -4.64
CA PRO A 155 -4.61 -14.83 -3.42
C PRO A 155 -3.40 -13.89 -3.44
N TYR A 156 -2.78 -13.67 -2.27
CA TYR A 156 -1.57 -12.86 -2.22
C TYR A 156 -0.50 -13.42 -3.16
N VAL A 157 0.05 -12.54 -3.99
CA VAL A 157 1.18 -12.78 -4.88
C VAL A 157 2.00 -11.50 -4.89
N MET A 158 3.32 -11.65 -4.86
CA MET A 158 4.27 -10.55 -4.98
C MET A 158 3.88 -9.62 -6.16
N PRO A 159 3.74 -8.30 -5.93
CA PRO A 159 3.47 -7.32 -6.99
C PRO A 159 4.50 -7.38 -8.13
N GLY A 160 4.11 -6.91 -9.32
CA GLY A 160 4.94 -6.97 -10.52
C GLY A 160 4.53 -8.09 -11.49
N PHE A 161 5.49 -8.70 -12.17
CA PHE A 161 5.20 -9.64 -13.26
C PHE A 161 4.46 -10.90 -12.80
N ILE A 162 4.82 -11.46 -11.64
CA ILE A 162 4.23 -12.71 -11.15
C ILE A 162 2.73 -12.52 -10.87
N LEU A 163 2.37 -11.41 -10.22
CA LEU A 163 0.98 -11.01 -10.04
C LEU A 163 0.27 -10.82 -11.40
N ALA A 164 0.90 -10.13 -12.35
CA ALA A 164 0.32 -9.94 -13.69
C ALA A 164 0.06 -11.24 -14.45
N LYS A 165 1.00 -12.17 -14.39
CA LYS A 165 0.83 -13.50 -14.97
C LYS A 165 -0.30 -14.26 -14.27
N LYS A 166 -0.37 -14.21 -12.94
CA LYS A 166 -1.44 -14.88 -12.18
C LYS A 166 -2.82 -14.37 -12.55
N ILE A 167 -3.01 -13.05 -12.64
CA ILE A 167 -4.27 -12.45 -13.06
C ILE A 167 -4.56 -12.79 -14.51
N TYR A 168 -3.56 -12.73 -15.40
CA TYR A 168 -3.73 -13.12 -16.80
C TYR A 168 -4.25 -14.56 -16.93
N GLU A 169 -3.66 -15.51 -16.20
CA GLU A 169 -4.09 -16.90 -16.16
C GLU A 169 -5.52 -17.04 -15.63
N MET A 170 -5.83 -16.44 -14.48
CA MET A 170 -7.16 -16.49 -13.88
C MET A 170 -8.22 -15.81 -14.75
N SER A 171 -7.84 -14.79 -15.52
CA SER A 171 -8.77 -14.01 -16.36
C SER A 171 -9.24 -14.71 -17.62
N LYS A 172 -8.61 -15.80 -18.04
CA LYS A 172 -8.98 -16.54 -19.26
C LYS A 172 -10.38 -17.13 -19.19
N ASP A 173 -10.83 -17.50 -17.99
CA ASP A 173 -12.11 -18.15 -17.76
C ASP A 173 -13.17 -17.19 -17.18
N ILE A 174 -12.86 -15.89 -17.09
CA ILE A 174 -13.74 -14.89 -16.48
C ILE A 174 -14.63 -14.25 -17.54
N ASN A 175 -15.93 -14.17 -17.23
CA ASN A 175 -16.81 -13.24 -17.93
C ASN A 175 -16.63 -11.82 -17.39
N TRP A 176 -15.89 -11.00 -18.14
CA TRP A 176 -15.61 -9.61 -17.78
C TRP A 176 -16.88 -8.75 -17.67
N GLU A 177 -17.94 -9.05 -18.42
CA GLU A 177 -19.19 -8.28 -18.36
C GLU A 177 -19.89 -8.39 -17.00
N THR A 178 -19.71 -9.52 -16.31
CA THR A 178 -20.24 -9.76 -14.96
C THR A 178 -19.23 -9.50 -13.85
N CYS A 179 -17.96 -9.29 -14.19
CA CYS A 179 -16.90 -9.06 -13.23
C CYS A 179 -16.93 -7.60 -12.76
N GLU A 180 -17.25 -7.38 -11.49
CA GLU A 180 -17.41 -6.03 -10.93
C GLU A 180 -16.08 -5.40 -10.50
N GLY A 181 -15.04 -6.21 -10.33
CA GLY A 181 -13.69 -5.78 -9.98
C GLY A 181 -12.79 -6.94 -9.63
N ILE A 182 -11.58 -6.63 -9.16
CA ILE A 182 -10.61 -7.63 -8.68
C ILE A 182 -10.21 -7.28 -7.25
N ILE A 183 -10.20 -8.25 -6.35
CA ILE A 183 -9.60 -8.13 -5.01
C ILE A 183 -8.27 -8.86 -5.02
N LEU A 184 -7.21 -8.17 -4.61
CA LEU A 184 -5.91 -8.76 -4.32
C LEU A 184 -5.81 -8.96 -2.80
N HIS A 185 -5.84 -10.22 -2.37
CA HIS A 185 -5.78 -10.56 -0.95
C HIS A 185 -4.48 -10.00 -0.32
N ASN A 186 -4.59 -9.34 0.83
CA ASN A 186 -3.50 -8.63 1.53
C ASN A 186 -2.84 -7.48 0.75
N HIS A 187 -3.46 -6.97 -0.32
CA HIS A 187 -2.84 -5.93 -1.15
C HIS A 187 -3.82 -4.80 -1.53
N GLY A 188 -4.99 -5.10 -2.10
CA GLY A 188 -5.91 -4.02 -2.49
C GLY A 188 -7.04 -4.44 -3.41
N ILE A 189 -7.55 -3.46 -4.17
CA ILE A 189 -8.74 -3.59 -5.02
C ILE A 189 -8.49 -2.92 -6.37
N PHE A 190 -9.05 -3.51 -7.44
CA PHE A 190 -9.18 -2.91 -8.76
C PHE A 190 -10.64 -2.73 -9.12
N THR A 191 -10.95 -1.59 -9.72
CA THR A 191 -12.20 -1.37 -10.46
C THR A 191 -11.89 -0.85 -11.84
N PHE A 192 -12.84 -1.04 -12.75
CA PHE A 192 -12.65 -0.71 -14.15
C PHE A 192 -13.97 -0.49 -14.88
N ASP A 193 -13.92 0.37 -15.90
CA ASP A 193 -15.03 0.62 -16.82
C ASP A 193 -14.53 1.30 -18.11
N ASN A 194 -15.40 1.44 -19.11
CA ASN A 194 -15.10 2.24 -20.30
C ASN A 194 -15.33 3.75 -20.08
N ASP A 195 -15.95 4.11 -18.96
CA ASP A 195 -16.19 5.48 -18.51
C ASP A 195 -15.47 5.78 -17.18
N ALA A 196 -14.79 6.93 -17.10
CA ALA A 196 -13.99 7.29 -15.92
C ALA A 196 -14.84 7.46 -14.65
N LYS A 197 -16.05 8.02 -14.77
CA LYS A 197 -16.96 8.19 -13.64
C LYS A 197 -17.43 6.84 -13.15
N LYS A 198 -17.84 5.93 -14.04
CA LYS A 198 -18.29 4.59 -13.64
C LYS A 198 -17.18 3.79 -12.95
N SER A 199 -15.94 3.85 -13.44
CA SER A 199 -14.80 3.20 -12.80
C SER A 199 -14.58 3.71 -11.36
N TYR A 200 -14.62 5.03 -11.18
CA TYR A 200 -14.54 5.68 -9.87
C TYR A 200 -15.73 5.36 -8.96
N ASP A 201 -16.95 5.44 -9.48
CA ASP A 201 -18.18 5.12 -8.73
C ASP A 201 -18.15 3.68 -8.22
N LYS A 202 -17.68 2.73 -9.04
CA LYS A 202 -17.48 1.32 -8.62
C LYS A 202 -16.48 1.21 -7.46
N MET A 203 -15.36 1.95 -7.50
CA MET A 203 -14.39 1.97 -6.41
C MET A 203 -15.04 2.45 -5.11
N ILE A 204 -15.72 3.59 -5.16
CA ILE A 204 -16.39 4.17 -3.98
C ILE A 204 -17.48 3.22 -3.45
N ALA A 205 -18.27 2.61 -4.33
CA ALA A 205 -19.31 1.66 -3.93
C ALA A 205 -18.73 0.39 -3.27
N ALA A 206 -17.70 -0.20 -3.87
CA ALA A 206 -17.05 -1.40 -3.34
C ALA A 206 -16.39 -1.15 -1.99
N VAL A 207 -15.67 -0.03 -1.85
CA VAL A 207 -15.02 0.34 -0.57
C VAL A 207 -16.06 0.70 0.49
N SER A 208 -17.14 1.41 0.13
CA SER A 208 -18.23 1.70 1.06
C SER A 208 -18.92 0.43 1.58
N LEU A 209 -19.01 -0.63 0.77
CA LEU A 209 -19.53 -1.92 1.20
C LEU A 209 -18.59 -2.59 2.23
N ALA A 210 -17.28 -2.52 2.01
CA ALA A 210 -16.27 -2.99 2.96
C ALA A 210 -16.30 -2.19 4.28
N GLU A 211 -16.40 -0.86 4.21
CA GLU A 211 -16.52 0.00 5.40
C GLU A 211 -17.76 -0.36 6.22
N LYS A 212 -18.92 -0.49 5.57
CA LYS A 212 -20.16 -0.88 6.23
C LYS A 212 -20.03 -2.24 6.91
N PHE A 213 -19.40 -3.21 6.24
CA PHE A 213 -19.13 -4.50 6.85
C PHE A 213 -18.27 -4.36 8.11
N LEU A 214 -17.21 -3.55 8.07
CA LEU A 214 -16.38 -3.29 9.25
C LEU A 214 -17.16 -2.61 10.37
N GLU A 215 -17.97 -1.60 10.07
CA GLU A 215 -18.81 -0.92 11.07
C GLU A 215 -19.75 -1.89 11.79
N GLU A 216 -20.39 -2.80 11.04
CA GLU A 216 -21.34 -3.77 11.57
C GLU A 216 -20.67 -4.90 12.38
N ASN A 217 -19.43 -5.26 12.06
CA ASN A 217 -18.76 -6.44 12.62
C ASN A 217 -17.57 -6.11 13.56
N THR A 218 -17.09 -4.88 13.59
CA THR A 218 -15.84 -4.50 14.30
C THR A 218 -16.01 -3.30 15.22
N SER A 219 -17.03 -3.32 16.09
CA SER A 219 -17.26 -2.24 17.06
C SER A 219 -16.02 -2.00 17.94
N LEU A 220 -15.28 -0.92 17.65
CA LEU A 220 -14.12 -0.48 18.39
C LEU A 220 -14.53 0.53 19.46
N LYS A 221 -14.31 0.18 20.73
CA LYS A 221 -14.42 1.10 21.85
C LYS A 221 -13.03 1.62 22.19
N ILE A 222 -12.66 2.73 21.56
CA ILE A 222 -11.39 3.41 21.85
C ILE A 222 -11.58 4.27 23.11
N GLU A 223 -11.03 3.80 24.22
CA GLU A 223 -11.02 4.55 25.47
C GLU A 223 -10.04 5.72 25.38
N LYS A 224 -10.47 6.89 25.86
CA LYS A 224 -9.59 8.05 26.05
C LYS A 224 -9.00 7.99 27.45
N PHE A 225 -7.68 7.86 27.54
CA PHE A 225 -6.94 8.02 28.79
C PHE A 225 -5.70 8.87 28.56
N MET A 226 -5.11 9.40 29.63
CA MET A 226 -3.83 10.09 29.58
C MET A 226 -2.67 9.07 29.51
N PRO A 227 -1.52 9.43 28.92
CA PRO A 227 -0.30 8.64 29.03
C PRO A 227 -0.01 8.29 30.49
N ARG A 228 0.35 7.02 30.76
CA ARG A 228 0.64 6.50 32.12
C ARG A 228 2.10 6.11 32.31
N ALA A 229 2.94 6.47 31.35
CA ALA A 229 4.37 6.25 31.35
C ALA A 229 5.09 7.53 30.93
N GLU A 230 6.39 7.59 31.18
CA GLU A 230 7.29 8.65 30.75
C GLU A 230 8.42 8.03 29.94
N ILE A 231 8.94 8.78 28.97
CA ILE A 231 10.07 8.38 28.12
C ILE A 231 11.00 9.57 27.97
N ASP A 232 12.32 9.30 28.07
CA ASP A 232 13.34 10.30 27.77
C ASP A 232 13.50 10.41 26.25
N LEU A 233 12.86 11.42 25.68
CA LEU A 233 12.87 11.67 24.24
C LEU A 233 14.23 12.17 23.74
N GLU A 234 14.99 12.89 24.58
CA GLU A 234 16.31 13.39 24.23
C GLU A 234 17.31 12.24 24.15
N GLU A 235 17.30 11.34 25.15
CA GLU A 235 18.09 10.11 25.13
C GLU A 235 17.72 9.23 23.94
N LEU A 236 16.41 9.02 23.70
CA LEU A 236 15.92 8.25 22.56
C LEU A 236 16.41 8.81 21.22
N GLN A 237 16.24 10.12 21.00
CA GLN A 237 16.66 10.79 19.77
C GLN A 237 18.17 10.69 19.57
N LYS A 238 18.94 10.87 20.64
CA LYS A 238 20.41 10.75 20.60
C LYS A 238 20.86 9.35 20.21
N ILE A 239 20.33 8.31 20.85
CA ILE A 239 20.70 6.91 20.53
C ILE A 239 20.32 6.58 19.09
N LEU A 240 19.08 6.88 18.68
CA LEU A 240 18.61 6.59 17.33
C LEU A 240 19.40 7.34 16.26
N SER A 241 19.83 8.58 16.53
CA SER A 241 20.66 9.34 15.60
C SER A 241 22.04 8.72 15.42
N GLN A 242 22.64 8.21 16.51
CA GLN A 242 23.91 7.47 16.44
C GLN A 242 23.77 6.18 15.64
N GLU A 243 22.70 5.42 15.89
CA GLU A 243 22.44 4.13 15.25
C GLU A 243 22.06 4.25 13.76
N LYS A 244 21.39 5.34 13.37
CA LYS A 244 21.05 5.65 11.98
C LYS A 244 22.16 6.38 11.22
N GLY A 245 23.12 7.00 11.93
CA GLY A 245 24.22 7.74 11.33
C GLY A 245 23.84 9.13 10.81
N TYR A 246 22.69 9.66 11.24
CA TYR A 246 22.19 11.00 10.91
C TYR A 246 21.24 11.48 12.02
N GLU A 247 21.05 12.79 12.14
CA GLU A 247 20.06 13.35 13.07
C GLU A 247 18.64 12.94 12.65
N VAL A 248 17.88 12.38 13.60
CA VAL A 248 16.51 11.92 13.36
C VAL A 248 15.49 12.94 13.84
N SER A 249 14.33 12.97 13.19
CA SER A 249 13.12 13.66 13.67
C SER A 249 12.17 12.64 14.29
N LEU A 250 11.61 12.98 15.44
CA LEU A 250 10.63 12.17 16.17
C LEU A 250 9.23 12.78 16.03
N LYS A 251 8.25 11.95 15.67
CA LYS A 251 6.82 12.32 15.70
C LYS A 251 6.13 11.50 16.78
N ILE A 252 5.66 12.18 17.82
CA ILE A 252 4.94 11.57 18.94
C ILE A 252 3.45 11.59 18.63
N ASN A 253 2.80 10.45 18.77
CA ASN A 253 1.36 10.31 18.60
C ASN A 253 0.75 9.72 19.88
N GLN A 254 -0.02 10.57 20.57
CA GLN A 254 -0.78 10.24 21.77
C GLN A 254 -2.28 10.41 21.52
N SER A 255 -2.71 10.20 20.27
CA SER A 255 -4.13 10.12 19.95
C SER A 255 -4.79 9.00 20.76
N ALA A 256 -6.12 9.06 20.92
CA ALA A 256 -6.86 8.03 21.63
C ALA A 256 -6.63 6.63 21.03
N LEU A 257 -6.52 6.53 19.69
CA LEU A 257 -6.19 5.30 19.00
C LEU A 257 -4.79 4.79 19.38
N SER A 258 -3.78 5.65 19.30
CA SER A 258 -2.39 5.26 19.60
C SER A 258 -2.22 4.83 21.06
N LEU A 259 -2.83 5.57 22.00
CA LEU A 259 -2.82 5.21 23.41
C LEU A 259 -3.53 3.87 23.66
N HIS A 260 -4.71 3.68 23.06
CA HIS A 260 -5.43 2.42 23.15
C HIS A 260 -4.61 1.25 22.61
N TYR A 261 -4.00 1.41 21.44
CA TYR A 261 -3.13 0.41 20.82
C TYR A 261 -1.91 0.09 21.69
N ALA A 262 -1.25 1.10 22.24
CA ALA A 262 -0.09 0.95 23.13
C ALA A 262 -0.44 0.40 24.53
N SER A 263 -1.73 0.30 24.87
CA SER A 263 -2.19 -0.24 26.15
C SER A 263 -2.53 -1.73 26.13
N GLN A 264 -2.57 -2.36 24.96
CA GLN A 264 -2.99 -3.76 24.80
C GLN A 264 -2.12 -4.73 25.61
N ASN A 265 -2.74 -5.75 26.19
CA ASN A 265 -2.03 -6.82 26.91
C ASN A 265 -1.17 -7.64 25.95
N ASN A 266 -0.04 -8.17 26.43
CA ASN A 266 0.95 -8.88 25.60
C ASN A 266 1.33 -8.05 24.37
N LEU A 267 1.73 -6.79 24.62
CA LEU A 267 1.89 -5.76 23.59
C LEU A 267 2.84 -6.22 22.48
N ASN A 268 3.92 -6.93 22.83
CA ASN A 268 4.85 -7.46 21.86
C ASN A 268 4.17 -8.39 20.84
N ALA A 269 3.52 -9.46 21.29
CA ALA A 269 2.84 -10.39 20.38
C ALA A 269 1.69 -9.73 19.61
N PHE A 270 1.05 -8.71 20.19
CA PHE A 270 -0.05 -7.98 19.56
C PHE A 270 0.42 -7.03 18.44
N ALA A 271 1.51 -6.27 18.67
CA ALA A 271 1.92 -5.20 17.78
C ALA A 271 2.95 -5.60 16.70
N THR A 272 3.58 -6.78 16.81
CA THR A 272 4.64 -7.24 15.88
C THR A 272 4.12 -8.22 14.80
N ARG A 273 2.87 -8.05 14.36
CA ARG A 273 2.21 -9.00 13.44
C ARG A 273 2.38 -8.68 11.95
N GLY A 274 3.18 -7.68 11.60
CA GLY A 274 3.47 -7.28 10.22
C GLY A 274 2.80 -5.97 9.82
N VAL A 275 2.72 -5.73 8.51
CA VAL A 275 2.23 -4.47 7.92
C VAL A 275 0.85 -4.65 7.29
N LEU A 276 0.02 -3.61 7.31
CA LEU A 276 -1.31 -3.66 6.69
C LEU A 276 -1.21 -3.84 5.16
N THR A 277 -0.34 -3.05 4.55
CA THR A 277 -0.14 -2.98 3.11
C THR A 277 1.34 -3.29 2.83
N PRO A 278 1.66 -4.28 1.97
CA PRO A 278 3.03 -4.75 1.78
C PRO A 278 4.03 -3.65 1.40
N GLU A 279 3.64 -2.67 0.58
CA GLU A 279 4.50 -1.56 0.12
C GLU A 279 4.95 -0.64 1.26
N HIS A 280 4.15 -0.52 2.32
CA HIS A 280 4.47 0.36 3.45
C HIS A 280 5.69 -0.14 4.25
N ILE A 281 6.06 -1.41 4.09
CA ILE A 281 7.20 -2.02 4.79
C ILE A 281 8.52 -1.30 4.52
N ILE A 282 8.69 -0.70 3.34
CA ILE A 282 9.92 0.05 3.01
C ILE A 282 10.10 1.27 3.91
N ARG A 283 9.01 1.81 4.46
CA ARG A 283 9.00 2.99 5.34
C ARG A 283 8.94 2.59 6.80
N THR A 284 8.15 1.60 7.16
CA THR A 284 7.91 1.25 8.58
C THR A 284 8.81 0.14 9.10
N LYS A 285 9.42 -0.65 8.21
CA LYS A 285 9.87 -2.02 8.47
C LYS A 285 8.71 -2.94 8.84
N ARG A 286 8.99 -4.24 8.95
CA ARG A 286 7.97 -5.24 9.29
C ARG A 286 7.38 -5.06 10.70
N GLU A 287 8.22 -4.73 11.68
CA GLU A 287 7.83 -4.66 13.09
C GLU A 287 8.25 -3.33 13.73
N PRO A 288 7.43 -2.78 14.65
CA PRO A 288 7.87 -1.72 15.55
C PRO A 288 8.91 -2.25 16.55
N LEU A 289 9.68 -1.33 17.13
CA LEU A 289 10.28 -1.62 18.43
C LEU A 289 9.21 -1.49 19.52
N ILE A 290 9.17 -2.47 20.44
CA ILE A 290 8.26 -2.48 21.58
C ILE A 290 9.04 -2.05 22.83
N LEU A 291 8.59 -0.97 23.47
CA LEU A 291 9.23 -0.43 24.67
C LEU A 291 8.29 -0.59 25.88
N GLU A 292 8.54 -1.62 26.68
CA GLU A 292 7.83 -1.89 27.95
C GLU A 292 8.69 -1.60 29.18
N ASP A 293 10.02 -1.59 29.04
CA ASP A 293 10.97 -1.26 30.10
C ASP A 293 11.57 0.15 29.89
N LYS A 294 12.28 0.67 30.91
CA LYS A 294 12.91 2.00 30.86
C LYS A 294 14.27 1.99 30.16
N ASN A 295 14.80 0.85 29.73
CA ASN A 295 16.14 0.75 29.18
C ASN A 295 16.10 0.82 27.65
N ILE A 296 16.11 2.05 27.13
CA ILE A 296 16.02 2.36 25.70
C ILE A 296 17.11 1.66 24.88
N GLN A 297 18.37 1.73 25.34
CA GLN A 297 19.50 1.12 24.63
C GLN A 297 19.34 -0.39 24.49
N ASN A 298 19.02 -1.09 25.59
CA ASN A 298 18.83 -2.54 25.56
C ASN A 298 17.63 -2.95 24.69
N ALA A 299 16.55 -2.16 24.66
CA ALA A 299 15.43 -2.41 23.76
C ALA A 299 15.84 -2.29 22.28
N ILE A 300 16.62 -1.26 21.94
CA ILE A 300 17.15 -1.04 20.58
C ILE A 300 18.09 -2.17 20.17
N ASP A 301 18.97 -2.63 21.07
CA ASP A 301 19.90 -3.73 20.78
C ASP A 301 19.17 -5.05 20.54
N ARG A 302 18.13 -5.36 21.34
CA ARG A 302 17.27 -6.52 21.10
C ARG A 302 16.58 -6.44 19.74
N TYR A 303 15.98 -5.30 19.41
CA TYR A 303 15.34 -5.09 18.10
C TYR A 303 16.32 -5.31 16.94
N LYS A 304 17.51 -4.70 17.00
CA LYS A 304 18.54 -4.84 15.96
C LYS A 304 19.00 -6.29 15.80
N ASN A 305 19.11 -7.05 16.90
CA ASN A 305 19.48 -8.46 16.85
C ASN A 305 18.39 -9.31 16.19
N SER A 306 17.11 -9.08 16.53
CA SER A 306 15.98 -9.74 15.85
C SER A 306 15.91 -9.39 14.37
N TYR A 307 16.12 -8.13 14.00
CA TYR A 307 16.16 -7.71 12.59
C TYR A 307 17.30 -8.37 11.82
N LYS A 308 18.50 -8.49 12.41
CA LYS A 308 19.64 -9.22 11.81
C LYS A 308 19.32 -10.71 11.62
N GLN A 309 18.63 -11.35 12.57
CA GLN A 309 18.21 -12.74 12.44
C GLN A 309 17.18 -12.92 11.31
N TYR A 310 16.21 -12.01 11.23
CA TYR A 310 15.23 -11.95 10.14
C TYR A 310 15.94 -11.82 8.79
N PHE A 311 16.89 -10.89 8.66
CA PHE A 311 17.69 -10.73 7.44
C PHE A 311 18.46 -12.00 7.08
N ASN A 312 19.23 -12.55 8.02
CA ASN A 312 20.04 -13.76 7.79
C ASN A 312 19.21 -15.01 7.44
N SER A 313 17.91 -15.02 7.75
CA SER A 313 17.02 -16.14 7.46
C SER A 313 16.57 -16.19 6.00
N PHE A 314 16.56 -15.05 5.29
CA PHE A 314 15.98 -14.93 3.95
C PHE A 314 16.93 -14.34 2.91
N ALA A 315 17.91 -13.52 3.33
CA ALA A 315 18.87 -12.91 2.43
C ALA A 315 19.69 -13.95 1.68
N LYS A 316 19.91 -13.69 0.39
CA LYS A 316 20.82 -14.43 -0.47
C LYS A 316 21.99 -13.55 -0.85
N ASP A 317 21.69 -12.44 -1.53
CA ASP A 317 22.66 -11.50 -2.09
C ASP A 317 22.36 -10.03 -1.71
N GLU A 318 21.24 -9.80 -1.01
CA GLU A 318 20.80 -8.49 -0.58
C GLU A 318 21.78 -7.86 0.43
N ILE A 319 21.87 -6.53 0.44
CA ILE A 319 22.63 -5.80 1.46
C ILE A 319 21.67 -5.39 2.58
N MET A 320 22.03 -5.72 3.81
CA MET A 320 21.21 -5.40 4.98
C MET A 320 20.96 -3.88 5.08
N LEU A 321 19.70 -3.49 5.07
CA LEU A 321 19.26 -2.12 5.40
C LEU A 321 19.63 -1.80 6.86
N ASN A 322 19.65 -0.51 7.22
CA ASN A 322 19.90 -0.12 8.61
C ASN A 322 18.94 -0.87 9.56
N PRO A 323 19.46 -1.58 10.59
CA PRO A 323 18.66 -2.46 11.43
C PRO A 323 17.92 -1.73 12.57
N SER A 324 18.03 -0.40 12.65
CA SER A 324 17.35 0.41 13.67
C SER A 324 15.87 0.57 13.35
N PRO A 325 14.99 0.69 14.36
CA PRO A 325 13.56 0.82 14.13
C PRO A 325 13.20 2.11 13.39
N ASN A 326 12.07 2.10 12.69
CA ASN A 326 11.48 3.28 12.07
C ASN A 326 10.27 3.80 12.85
N TRP A 327 9.74 3.01 13.78
CA TRP A 327 8.74 3.44 14.73
C TRP A 327 8.75 2.57 15.99
N ILE A 328 8.17 3.10 17.05
CA ILE A 328 8.18 2.53 18.40
C ILE A 328 6.76 2.55 18.96
N VAL A 329 6.34 1.44 19.58
CA VAL A 329 5.17 1.41 20.46
C VAL A 329 5.64 1.44 21.90
N VAL A 330 5.37 2.54 22.60
CA VAL A 330 5.77 2.75 23.99
C VAL A 330 4.58 2.43 24.90
N LYS A 331 4.72 1.39 25.72
CA LYS A 331 3.64 0.86 26.56
C LYS A 331 2.98 1.96 27.40
N ASN A 332 1.67 2.12 27.24
CA ASN A 332 0.86 3.13 27.91
C ASN A 332 1.26 4.60 27.68
N TYR A 333 2.09 4.89 26.66
CA TYR A 333 2.50 6.25 26.30
C TYR A 333 2.04 6.65 24.90
N GLY A 334 1.97 5.71 23.95
CA GLY A 334 1.57 5.94 22.56
C GLY A 334 2.60 5.40 21.59
N THR A 335 2.70 6.04 20.42
CA THR A 335 3.64 5.68 19.36
C THR A 335 4.61 6.82 19.05
N ILE A 336 5.80 6.45 18.59
CA ILE A 336 6.83 7.41 18.15
C ILE A 336 7.34 6.96 16.77
N SER A 337 7.12 7.78 15.76
CA SER A 337 7.67 7.59 14.41
C SER A 337 9.01 8.28 14.26
N ILE A 338 9.93 7.66 13.52
CA ILE A 338 11.33 8.08 13.40
C ILE A 338 11.65 8.26 11.91
N GLY A 339 11.91 9.49 11.51
CA GLY A 339 12.30 9.82 10.14
C GLY A 339 13.63 10.57 10.09
N LYS A 340 14.28 10.63 8.92
CA LYS A 340 15.42 11.54 8.68
C LYS A 340 14.98 13.00 8.68
N THR A 341 13.71 13.27 8.39
CA THR A 341 13.09 14.59 8.41
C THR A 341 11.72 14.52 9.07
N GLU A 342 11.18 15.67 9.49
CA GLU A 342 9.81 15.76 10.02
C GLU A 342 8.78 15.23 9.02
N LYS A 343 8.96 15.53 7.72
CA LYS A 343 8.10 15.02 6.65
C LYS A 343 8.06 13.49 6.65
N GLU A 344 9.22 12.84 6.73
CA GLU A 344 9.31 11.38 6.76
C GLU A 344 8.71 10.79 8.04
N ALA A 345 8.95 11.42 9.19
CA ALA A 345 8.35 10.98 10.46
C ALA A 345 6.81 11.07 10.43
N ASN A 346 6.24 12.12 9.82
CA ASN A 346 4.79 12.25 9.61
C ASN A 346 4.25 11.19 8.65
N ILE A 347 4.93 10.91 7.53
CA ILE A 347 4.53 9.83 6.60
C ILE A 347 4.44 8.48 7.33
N ILE A 348 5.43 8.17 8.18
CA ILE A 348 5.43 6.95 8.98
C ILE A 348 4.27 6.97 9.99
N ASP A 349 4.03 8.09 10.68
CA ASP A 349 2.90 8.26 11.62
C ASP A 349 1.53 8.03 10.97
N ASP A 350 1.32 8.53 9.75
CA ASP A 350 0.08 8.31 9.00
C ASP A 350 -0.10 6.82 8.69
N ILE A 351 0.93 6.16 8.15
CA ILE A 351 0.91 4.71 7.84
C ILE A 351 0.58 3.87 9.08
N ILE A 352 1.27 4.13 10.21
CA ILE A 352 1.05 3.34 11.42
C ILE A 352 -0.32 3.64 12.03
N THR A 353 -0.87 4.85 11.86
CA THR A 353 -2.22 5.21 12.34
C THR A 353 -3.28 4.36 11.65
N HIS A 354 -3.18 4.23 10.32
CA HIS A 354 -4.06 3.36 9.54
C HIS A 354 -3.87 1.89 9.93
N THR A 355 -2.63 1.45 10.07
CA THR A 355 -2.29 0.07 10.50
C THR A 355 -2.86 -0.25 11.89
N MET A 356 -2.73 0.64 12.87
CA MET A 356 -3.26 0.44 14.23
C MET A 356 -4.78 0.25 14.23
N LYS A 357 -5.50 1.07 13.47
CA LYS A 357 -6.96 0.95 13.31
C LYS A 357 -7.32 -0.40 12.69
N ALA A 358 -6.67 -0.75 11.57
CA ALA A 358 -6.92 -2.00 10.86
C ALA A 358 -6.63 -3.24 11.72
N VAL A 359 -5.51 -3.29 12.43
CA VAL A 359 -5.14 -4.41 13.32
C VAL A 359 -6.22 -4.62 14.40
N LEU A 360 -6.68 -3.54 15.05
CA LEU A 360 -7.73 -3.61 16.06
C LEU A 360 -9.06 -4.11 15.49
N GLN A 361 -9.42 -3.69 14.27
CA GLN A 361 -10.64 -4.15 13.59
C GLN A 361 -10.54 -5.60 13.14
N ALA A 362 -9.44 -6.01 12.51
CA ALA A 362 -9.20 -7.36 12.05
C ALA A 362 -9.16 -8.38 13.21
N ASP A 363 -8.75 -7.95 14.41
CA ASP A 363 -8.86 -8.78 15.62
C ASP A 363 -10.30 -9.09 16.03
N LYS A 364 -11.26 -8.24 15.69
CA LYS A 364 -12.69 -8.54 15.85
C LYS A 364 -13.20 -9.52 14.79
N LEU A 365 -12.46 -9.71 13.70
CA LEU A 365 -12.74 -10.65 12.61
C LEU A 365 -11.95 -11.96 12.73
N GLY A 366 -11.58 -12.36 13.94
CA GLY A 366 -10.89 -13.63 14.22
C GLY A 366 -9.38 -13.53 14.33
N GLY A 367 -8.80 -12.34 14.15
CA GLY A 367 -7.37 -12.08 14.34
C GLY A 367 -6.74 -11.46 13.11
N TYR A 368 -5.89 -10.46 13.31
CA TYR A 368 -5.05 -9.89 12.26
C TYR A 368 -3.92 -10.84 11.84
N GLU A 369 -3.71 -10.97 10.54
CA GLU A 369 -2.65 -11.76 9.90
C GLU A 369 -2.14 -11.04 8.64
N SER A 370 -0.87 -10.64 8.67
CA SER A 370 -0.13 -10.08 7.52
C SER A 370 0.36 -11.20 6.59
N ILE A 371 0.91 -10.81 5.44
CA ILE A 371 1.67 -11.69 4.55
C ILE A 371 2.82 -12.40 5.28
N SER A 372 3.33 -13.49 4.70
CA SER A 372 4.35 -14.33 5.33
C SER A 372 5.65 -13.57 5.61
N LEU A 373 6.49 -14.10 6.51
CA LEU A 373 7.82 -13.53 6.78
C LEU A 373 8.68 -13.45 5.51
N LYS A 374 8.58 -14.47 4.66
CA LYS A 374 9.33 -14.53 3.41
C LYS A 374 8.85 -13.45 2.44
N ASP A 375 7.54 -13.32 2.26
CA ASP A 375 6.96 -12.31 1.36
C ASP A 375 7.23 -10.89 1.88
N SER A 376 7.18 -10.70 3.21
CA SER A 376 7.59 -9.44 3.85
C SER A 376 9.04 -9.10 3.54
N PHE A 377 9.94 -10.10 3.56
CA PHE A 377 11.35 -9.89 3.26
C PHE A 377 11.55 -9.54 1.78
N GLU A 378 10.91 -10.28 0.89
CA GLU A 378 10.94 -10.02 -0.55
C GLU A 378 10.45 -8.59 -0.85
N MET A 379 9.38 -8.11 -0.21
CA MET A 379 8.90 -6.73 -0.35
C MET A 379 9.83 -5.68 0.27
N GLU A 380 10.35 -5.91 1.48
CA GLU A 380 11.23 -4.95 2.15
C GLU A 380 12.54 -4.75 1.41
N TYR A 381 13.06 -5.80 0.78
CA TYR A 381 14.32 -5.75 0.04
C TYR A 381 14.14 -5.64 -1.47
N TRP A 382 12.91 -5.43 -1.95
CA TRP A 382 12.65 -5.27 -3.38
C TRP A 382 13.27 -3.97 -3.91
N GLU A 383 14.27 -4.09 -4.78
CA GLU A 383 15.04 -2.93 -5.28
C GLU A 383 14.17 -1.87 -5.97
N LEU A 384 13.14 -2.31 -6.71
CA LEU A 384 12.22 -1.40 -7.41
C LEU A 384 11.42 -0.53 -6.43
N GLU A 385 11.02 -1.11 -5.30
CA GLU A 385 10.26 -0.41 -4.27
C GLU A 385 11.19 0.49 -3.44
N GLN A 386 12.36 -0.01 -3.06
CA GLN A 386 13.40 0.76 -2.37
C GLN A 386 13.87 1.99 -3.17
N ALA A 387 13.88 1.91 -4.50
CA ALA A 387 14.24 3.05 -5.36
C ALA A 387 13.31 4.26 -5.20
N LYS A 388 12.06 4.07 -4.72
CA LYS A 388 11.11 5.15 -4.44
C LYS A 388 11.54 6.05 -3.27
N LEU A 389 12.38 5.56 -2.37
CA LEU A 389 12.87 6.33 -1.22
C LEU A 389 14.07 7.23 -1.55
N LYS A 390 14.70 7.03 -2.71
CA LYS A 390 15.87 7.81 -3.16
C LYS A 390 15.49 9.09 -3.92
N LYS A 391 14.21 9.26 -4.23
CA LYS A 391 13.63 10.40 -4.93
C LYS A 391 12.83 11.23 -3.94
#